data_AF-A0A2N0LXR2-F1
#
_entry.id   AF-A0A2N0LXR2-F1
#
_cell.length_a   1.000
_cell.length_b   1.000
_cell.length_c   1.000
_cell.angle_alpha   90.00
_cell.angle_beta   90.00
_cell.angle_gamma   90.00
#
_symmetry.space_group_name_H-M   'P 1'
#
loop_
_entity.id
_entity.type
_entity.pdbx_description
1 polymer ?
#
loop_
_entity_poly.entity_id
_entity_poly.type
_entity_poly.pdbx_seq_one_letter_code
_entity_poly.pdbx_strand_id
1 'polypeptide(L)'
;MTVYQENIVGAPSGEKLELAITRCREFFRQNQYDDGYWWGELESNPTMEAEYLLLSHFLGRPDKDRWRKVCNQILQKQGDDGSWGQYYQAPGDLSTSVECYFALKLAGHSSDEVYMSKARAFIL
;
A
#
# COMPACT_ATOMS: atom_id res chain seq x y z
N MET A 1 38.42 -23.13 -11.56
CA MET A 1 36.98 -23.37 -11.66
C MET A 1 36.48 -23.61 -10.24
N THR A 2 36.13 -22.54 -9.56
CA THR A 2 35.77 -22.54 -8.13
C THR A 2 34.28 -22.84 -8.04
N VAL A 3 33.91 -23.99 -7.51
CA VAL A 3 32.52 -24.37 -7.27
C VAL A 3 32.03 -23.57 -6.07
N TYR A 4 31.06 -22.69 -6.29
CA TYR A 4 30.34 -22.04 -5.20
C TYR A 4 29.56 -23.13 -4.45
N GLN A 5 29.93 -23.39 -3.20
CA GLN A 5 29.07 -24.12 -2.27
C GLN A 5 27.86 -23.24 -1.97
N GLU A 6 26.72 -23.53 -2.57
CA GLU A 6 25.44 -23.03 -2.09
C GLU A 6 25.25 -23.52 -0.65
N ASN A 7 25.26 -22.58 0.30
CA ASN A 7 24.80 -22.82 1.66
C ASN A 7 23.30 -23.08 1.61
N ILE A 8 22.89 -24.32 1.31
CA ILE A 8 21.52 -24.77 1.49
C ILE A 8 21.30 -24.78 3.01
N VAL A 9 20.56 -23.79 3.51
CA VAL A 9 20.00 -23.80 4.86
C VAL A 9 19.27 -25.14 5.01
N GLY A 10 19.75 -25.99 5.92
CA GLY A 10 19.32 -27.38 6.03
C GLY A 10 17.79 -27.51 6.10
N ALA A 11 17.24 -28.48 5.36
CA ALA A 11 15.80 -28.68 5.27
C ALA A 11 15.16 -28.77 6.67
N PRO A 12 13.98 -28.13 6.88
CA PRO A 12 13.31 -28.20 8.17
C PRO A 12 13.03 -29.65 8.55
N SER A 13 13.14 -29.98 9.84
CA SER A 13 12.76 -31.31 10.33
C SER A 13 11.30 -31.62 9.98
N GLY A 14 10.96 -32.90 9.80
CA GLY A 14 9.59 -33.32 9.51
C GLY A 14 8.58 -32.78 10.52
N GLU A 15 8.93 -32.75 11.80
CA GLU A 15 8.09 -32.16 12.86
C GLU A 15 7.81 -30.66 12.66
N LYS A 16 8.82 -29.88 12.23
CA LYS A 16 8.64 -28.45 11.96
C LYS A 16 7.75 -28.22 10.75
N LEU A 17 7.89 -29.05 9.72
CA LEU A 17 7.05 -29.00 8.53
C LEU A 17 5.59 -29.31 8.88
N GLU A 18 5.32 -30.40 9.59
CA GLU A 18 3.96 -30.78 10.01
C GLU A 18 3.30 -29.72 10.90
N LEU A 19 4.08 -29.11 11.80
CA LEU A 19 3.60 -28.00 12.62
C LEU A 19 3.22 -26.79 11.76
N ALA A 20 4.02 -26.44 10.75
CA ALA A 20 3.72 -25.33 9.85
C ALA A 20 2.46 -25.60 9.01
N ILE A 21 2.31 -26.81 8.49
CA ILE A 21 1.10 -27.23 7.74
C ILE A 21 -0.14 -27.12 8.63
N THR A 22 -0.08 -27.66 9.85
CA THR A 22 -1.19 -27.63 10.80
C THR A 22 -1.61 -26.19 11.11
N ARG A 23 -0.64 -25.30 11.41
CA ARG A 23 -0.91 -23.90 11.70
C ARG A 23 -1.50 -23.14 10.51
N CYS A 24 -0.99 -23.38 9.30
CA CYS A 24 -1.51 -22.77 8.08
C CYS A 24 -2.97 -23.19 7.82
N ARG A 25 -3.28 -24.48 7.95
CA ARG A 25 -4.63 -25.01 7.80
C ARG A 25 -5.61 -24.40 8.80
N GLU A 26 -5.23 -24.33 10.08
CA GLU A 26 -6.09 -23.71 11.09
C GLU A 26 -6.27 -22.20 10.85
N PHE A 27 -5.23 -21.49 10.41
CA PHE A 27 -5.36 -20.08 10.04
C PHE A 27 -6.40 -19.88 8.92
N PHE A 28 -6.29 -20.60 7.81
CA PHE A 28 -7.28 -20.46 6.73
C PHE A 28 -8.66 -20.89 7.17
N ARG A 29 -8.80 -21.99 7.93
CA ARG A 29 -10.10 -22.44 8.44
C ARG A 29 -10.76 -21.41 9.36
N GLN A 30 -9.98 -20.74 10.21
CA GLN A 30 -10.47 -19.69 11.13
C GLN A 30 -10.85 -18.39 10.42
N ASN A 31 -10.30 -18.13 9.24
CA ASN A 31 -10.56 -16.91 8.45
C ASN A 31 -11.53 -17.15 7.28
N GLN A 32 -12.12 -18.33 7.17
CA GLN A 32 -13.14 -18.63 6.18
C GLN A 32 -14.48 -18.04 6.65
N TYR A 33 -15.21 -17.39 5.74
CA TYR A 33 -16.58 -16.95 6.02
C TYR A 33 -17.53 -18.15 6.08
N ASP A 34 -18.68 -17.99 6.75
CA ASP A 34 -19.68 -19.06 6.92
C ASP A 34 -20.18 -19.63 5.57
N ASP A 35 -20.21 -18.80 4.53
CA ASP A 35 -20.59 -19.19 3.16
C ASP A 35 -19.47 -19.92 2.38
N GLY A 36 -18.30 -20.11 3.00
CA GLY A 36 -17.20 -20.92 2.48
C GLY A 36 -16.14 -20.18 1.65
N TYR A 37 -16.22 -18.87 1.48
CA TYR A 37 -15.21 -18.08 0.78
C TYR A 37 -14.17 -17.47 1.73
N TRP A 38 -13.06 -16.98 1.16
CA TRP A 38 -12.09 -16.10 1.82
C TRP A 38 -12.13 -14.73 1.18
N TRP A 39 -12.00 -13.69 1.98
CA TRP A 39 -11.90 -12.32 1.50
C TRP A 39 -10.76 -11.62 2.22
N GLY A 40 -9.77 -11.19 1.46
CA GLY A 40 -8.66 -10.36 1.92
C GLY A 40 -8.63 -9.05 1.16
N GLU A 41 -7.88 -8.10 1.71
CA GLU A 41 -7.61 -6.83 1.04
C GLU A 41 -6.75 -7.06 -0.20
N LEU A 42 -7.19 -6.52 -1.33
CA LEU A 42 -6.42 -6.50 -2.57
C LEU A 42 -5.76 -5.13 -2.69
N GLU A 43 -4.54 -5.03 -2.20
CA GLU A 43 -3.75 -3.80 -2.28
C GLU A 43 -3.18 -3.58 -3.70
N SER A 44 -3.10 -2.31 -4.11
CA SER A 44 -2.45 -1.89 -5.36
C SER A 44 -1.53 -0.70 -5.12
N ASN A 45 -1.82 0.44 -5.74
CA ASN A 45 -1.11 1.71 -5.59
C ASN A 45 -2.08 2.76 -5.01
N PRO A 46 -1.60 3.92 -4.52
CA PRO A 46 -2.45 4.93 -3.91
C PRO A 46 -3.30 5.75 -4.90
N THR A 47 -3.30 5.43 -6.21
CA THR A 47 -4.10 6.20 -7.17
C THR A 47 -5.58 5.95 -6.99
N MET A 48 -6.00 4.74 -6.56
CA MET A 48 -7.42 4.45 -6.29
C MET A 48 -7.99 5.39 -5.21
N GLU A 49 -7.22 5.64 -4.15
CA GLU A 49 -7.54 6.61 -3.10
C GLU A 49 -7.55 8.05 -3.63
N ALA A 50 -6.54 8.43 -4.42
CA ALA A 50 -6.45 9.77 -4.99
C ALA A 50 -7.63 10.06 -5.93
N GLU A 51 -7.89 9.17 -6.89
CA GLU A 51 -8.97 9.23 -7.86
C GLU A 51 -10.35 9.26 -7.18
N TYR A 52 -10.53 8.56 -6.05
CA TYR A 52 -11.76 8.66 -5.25
C TYR A 52 -12.00 10.08 -4.71
N LEU A 53 -10.96 10.76 -4.21
CA LEU A 53 -11.06 12.16 -3.76
C LEU A 53 -11.40 13.08 -4.94
N LEU A 54 -10.74 12.89 -6.08
CA LEU A 54 -11.01 13.67 -7.30
C LEU A 54 -12.45 13.47 -7.79
N LEU A 55 -12.92 12.22 -7.87
CA LEU A 55 -14.27 11.87 -8.31
C LEU A 55 -15.33 12.42 -7.36
N SER A 56 -15.17 12.22 -6.06
CA SER A 56 -16.14 12.72 -5.07
C SER A 56 -16.23 14.24 -5.04
N HIS A 57 -15.11 14.93 -5.27
CA HIS A 57 -15.10 16.38 -5.49
C HIS A 57 -15.86 16.77 -6.75
N PHE A 58 -15.54 16.13 -7.88
CA PHE A 58 -16.16 16.41 -9.18
C PHE A 58 -17.68 16.22 -9.14
N LEU A 59 -18.16 15.20 -8.43
CA LEU A 59 -19.59 14.93 -8.25
C LEU A 59 -20.27 15.85 -7.23
N GLY A 60 -19.53 16.75 -6.57
CA GLY A 60 -20.06 17.65 -5.54
C GLY A 60 -20.49 16.93 -4.26
N ARG A 61 -19.88 15.78 -3.95
CA ARG A 61 -20.23 14.93 -2.80
C ARG A 61 -19.01 14.59 -1.91
N PRO A 62 -18.23 15.59 -1.46
CA PRO A 62 -17.16 15.31 -0.50
C PRO A 62 -17.73 14.92 0.86
N ASP A 63 -17.24 13.81 1.41
CA ASP A 63 -17.48 13.40 2.79
C ASP A 63 -16.21 13.67 3.59
N LYS A 64 -16.27 14.61 4.54
CA LYS A 64 -15.09 15.07 5.29
C LYS A 64 -14.41 13.95 6.09
N ASP A 65 -15.20 13.07 6.71
CA ASP A 65 -14.65 11.99 7.53
C ASP A 65 -14.04 10.90 6.67
N ARG A 66 -14.67 10.59 5.54
CA ARG A 66 -14.11 9.67 4.55
C ARG A 66 -12.83 10.23 3.96
N TRP A 67 -12.84 11.50 3.53
CA TRP A 67 -11.68 12.16 2.94
C TRP A 67 -10.49 12.14 3.88
N ARG A 68 -10.68 12.49 5.15
CA ARG A 68 -9.62 12.40 6.16
C ARG A 68 -8.99 11.01 6.24
N LYS A 69 -9.81 9.95 6.24
CA LYS A 69 -9.31 8.55 6.28
C LYS A 69 -8.56 8.18 5.00
N VAL A 70 -9.05 8.61 3.84
CA VAL A 70 -8.42 8.35 2.53
C VAL A 70 -7.10 9.11 2.42
N CYS A 71 -7.03 10.37 2.83
CA CYS A 71 -5.77 11.14 2.89
C CYS A 71 -4.73 10.46 3.79
N ASN A 72 -5.15 9.94 4.95
CA ASN A 72 -4.24 9.18 5.82
C ASN A 72 -3.69 7.92 5.14
N GLN A 73 -4.51 7.23 4.34
CA GLN A 73 -4.07 6.06 3.56
C GLN A 73 -3.05 6.42 2.49
N ILE A 74 -3.26 7.54 1.78
CA ILE A 74 -2.28 8.07 0.82
C ILE A 74 -0.97 8.40 1.54
N LEU A 75 -1.03 9.16 2.65
CA LEU A 75 0.16 9.58 3.39
C LEU A 75 0.96 8.42 4.01
N GLN A 76 0.29 7.34 4.44
CA GLN A 76 0.97 6.14 4.94
C GLN A 76 1.82 5.43 3.89
N LYS A 77 1.54 5.65 2.60
CA LYS A 77 2.24 5.03 1.47
C LYS A 77 3.30 5.97 0.87
N GLN A 78 3.51 7.16 1.42
CA GLN A 78 4.51 8.11 0.92
C GLN A 78 5.92 7.67 1.31
N GLY A 79 6.85 7.69 0.35
CA GLY A 79 8.27 7.42 0.59
C GLY A 79 8.99 8.57 1.30
N ASP A 80 10.20 8.29 1.80
CA ASP A 80 11.01 9.28 2.53
C ASP A 80 11.42 10.49 1.68
N ASP A 81 11.53 10.28 0.36
CA ASP A 81 11.79 11.31 -0.66
C ASP A 81 10.54 12.13 -1.03
N GLY A 82 9.38 11.76 -0.48
CA GLY A 82 8.09 12.41 -0.71
C GLY A 82 7.29 11.87 -1.90
N SER A 83 7.83 10.89 -2.63
CA SER A 83 7.14 10.28 -3.78
C SER A 83 6.17 9.16 -3.37
N TRP A 84 5.37 8.70 -4.33
CA TRP A 84 4.58 7.47 -4.23
C TRP A 84 4.90 6.53 -5.39
N GLY A 85 4.95 5.23 -5.10
CA GLY A 85 5.29 4.17 -6.07
C GLY A 85 4.10 3.30 -6.49
N GLN A 86 4.33 2.45 -7.49
CA GLN A 86 3.32 1.58 -8.10
C GLN A 86 3.05 0.25 -7.35
N TYR A 87 3.98 -0.17 -6.48
CA TYR A 87 3.86 -1.38 -5.67
C TYR A 87 4.62 -1.21 -4.35
N TYR A 88 4.49 -2.18 -3.45
CA TYR A 88 5.14 -2.14 -2.14
C TYR A 88 6.66 -1.95 -2.27
N GLN A 89 7.18 -0.86 -1.69
CA GLN A 89 8.59 -0.46 -1.73
C GLN A 89 9.13 -0.18 -3.15
N ALA A 90 8.27 0.10 -4.13
CA ALA A 90 8.71 0.61 -5.42
C ALA A 90 9.41 1.97 -5.27
N PRO A 91 10.35 2.30 -6.18
CA PRO A 91 10.78 3.68 -6.36
C PRO A 91 9.59 4.60 -6.67
N GLY A 92 9.77 5.90 -6.44
CA GLY A 92 8.78 6.90 -6.80
C GLY A 92 8.39 6.84 -8.27
N ASP A 93 7.08 6.95 -8.52
CA ASP A 93 6.49 7.05 -9.86
C ASP A 93 5.86 8.43 -10.05
N LEU A 94 6.12 9.05 -11.21
CA LEU A 94 5.70 10.42 -11.48
C LEU A 94 4.17 10.56 -11.55
N SER A 95 3.48 9.67 -12.28
CA SER A 95 2.02 9.74 -12.44
C SER A 95 1.34 9.59 -11.08
N THR A 96 1.73 8.56 -10.34
CA THR A 96 1.21 8.25 -9.00
C THR A 96 1.42 9.42 -8.05
N SER A 97 2.62 10.01 -8.06
CA SER A 97 2.97 11.12 -7.18
C SER A 97 2.18 12.38 -7.50
N VAL A 98 1.95 12.69 -8.79
CA VAL A 98 1.13 13.82 -9.21
C VAL A 98 -0.31 13.67 -8.74
N GLU A 99 -0.90 12.48 -8.91
CA GLU A 99 -2.27 12.21 -8.49
C GLU A 99 -2.44 12.32 -6.98
N CYS A 100 -1.54 11.70 -6.21
CA CYS A 100 -1.53 11.76 -4.75
C CYS A 100 -1.36 13.19 -4.24
N TYR A 101 -0.38 13.93 -4.78
CA TYR A 101 -0.15 15.32 -4.41
C TYR A 101 -1.36 16.20 -4.71
N PHE A 102 -1.97 16.04 -5.89
CA PHE A 102 -3.12 16.85 -6.27
C PHE A 102 -4.34 16.52 -5.41
N ALA A 103 -4.60 15.24 -5.14
CA ALA A 103 -5.70 14.82 -4.28
C ALA A 103 -5.56 15.32 -2.83
N LEU A 104 -4.35 15.28 -2.26
CA LEU A 104 -4.06 15.85 -0.94
C LEU A 104 -4.26 17.36 -0.92
N LYS A 105 -3.78 18.07 -1.95
CA LYS A 105 -3.97 19.52 -2.07
C LYS A 105 -5.47 19.87 -2.18
N LEU A 106 -6.23 19.11 -2.95
CA LEU A 106 -7.68 19.25 -3.09
C LEU A 106 -8.41 19.02 -1.76
N ALA A 107 -7.91 18.09 -0.93
CA ALA A 107 -8.41 17.83 0.42
C ALA A 107 -7.99 18.89 1.45
N GLY A 108 -7.20 19.90 1.06
CA GLY A 108 -6.84 21.04 1.90
C GLY A 108 -5.44 20.98 2.51
N HIS A 109 -4.61 20.02 2.13
CA HIS A 109 -3.20 19.98 2.57
C HIS A 109 -2.41 21.11 1.89
N SER A 110 -1.77 21.98 2.69
CA SER A 110 -0.98 23.10 2.16
C SER A 110 0.27 22.60 1.44
N SER A 111 0.65 23.24 0.33
CA SER A 111 1.89 22.93 -0.39
C SER A 111 3.15 23.20 0.43
N ASP A 112 3.04 24.01 1.49
CA ASP A 112 4.17 24.40 2.35
C ASP A 112 4.42 23.38 3.48
N GLU A 113 3.52 22.41 3.66
CA GLU A 113 3.75 21.28 4.56
C GLU A 113 4.96 20.47 4.09
N VAL A 114 5.80 20.00 5.03
CA VAL A 114 7.09 19.35 4.70
C VAL A 114 6.90 18.17 3.74
N TYR A 115 5.89 17.33 3.98
CA TYR A 115 5.59 16.16 3.15
C TYR A 115 5.06 16.54 1.76
N MET A 116 4.33 17.66 1.63
CA MET A 116 3.85 18.18 0.35
C MET A 116 5.00 18.83 -0.44
N SER A 117 5.88 19.56 0.25
CA SER A 117 7.06 20.19 -0.36
C SER A 117 8.02 19.16 -0.93
N LYS A 118 8.26 18.04 -0.24
CA LYS A 118 9.05 16.92 -0.76
C LYS A 118 8.42 16.29 -2.01
N ALA A 119 7.12 15.98 -1.96
CA ALA A 119 6.38 15.47 -3.11
C ALA A 119 6.50 16.40 -4.33
N ARG A 120 6.32 17.72 -4.11
CA ARG A 120 6.48 18.72 -5.17
C ARG A 120 7.90 18.76 -5.73
N ALA A 121 8.92 18.62 -4.89
CA ALA A 121 10.31 18.59 -5.32
C ALA A 121 10.65 17.32 -6.12
N PHE A 122 9.98 16.20 -5.84
CA PHE A 122 10.09 15.00 -6.67
C PHE A 122 9.40 15.16 -8.05
N ILE A 123 8.27 15.88 -8.08
CA ILE A 123 7.44 16.05 -9.30
C ILE A 123 8.06 17.04 -10.33
N LEU A 124 8.80 18.06 -9.88
CA LEU A 124 9.32 19.17 -10.71
C LEU A 124 10.80 19.01 -11.05
#